data_AF-A0AAW9IKM4-F1
#
_entry.id   AF-A0AAW9IKM4-F1
#
_cell.length_a   1.000
_cell.length_b   1.000
_cell.length_c   1.000
_cell.angle_alpha   90.00
_cell.angle_beta   90.00
_cell.angle_gamma   90.00
#
_symmetry.space_group_name_H-M   'P 1'
#
loop_
_entity.id
_entity.type
_entity.pdbx_description
1 polymer ?
#
loop_
_entity_poly.entity_id
_entity_poly.type
_entity_poly.pdbx_seq_one_letter_code
_entity_poly.pdbx_strand_id
1 'polypeptide(L)'
;DSSIEDIISTWHEMAFYHYSNTIKLKDGVVEYLTLLKQKGVKIALATSNSIPLLEVTLKRNNIYHFFDSITTTEEVKKSKDNPDIYLLSAKKLNVDPNKCLVFEDIVQAVKGAKLAGMKVFAIYD
;
A
#
# COMPACT_ATOMS: atom_id res chain seq x y z
N ASP A 1 -28.71 22.78 3.60
CA ASP A 1 -28.30 21.40 3.26
C ASP A 1 -27.16 21.43 2.29
N SER A 2 -26.08 20.67 2.57
CA SER A 2 -24.97 20.49 1.63
C SER A 2 -25.38 19.51 0.53
N SER A 3 -24.93 19.74 -0.71
CA SER A 3 -25.13 18.80 -1.81
C SER A 3 -24.28 17.53 -1.63
N ILE A 4 -24.57 16.47 -2.40
CA ILE A 4 -23.74 15.26 -2.42
C ILE A 4 -22.31 15.62 -2.85
N GLU A 5 -22.20 16.51 -3.84
CA GLU A 5 -20.94 17.01 -4.37
C GLU A 5 -20.13 17.75 -3.30
N ASP A 6 -20.78 18.60 -2.49
CA ASP A 6 -20.12 19.33 -1.40
C ASP A 6 -19.57 18.38 -0.33
N ILE A 7 -20.34 17.33 0.00
CA ILE A 7 -19.91 16.31 0.96
C ILE A 7 -18.68 15.57 0.43
N ILE A 8 -18.71 15.13 -0.83
CA ILE A 8 -17.57 14.43 -1.45
C ILE A 8 -16.34 15.33 -1.49
N SER A 9 -16.49 16.60 -1.89
CA SER A 9 -15.37 17.56 -1.93
C SER A 9 -14.75 17.76 -0.56
N THR A 10 -15.58 17.98 0.46
CA THR A 10 -15.13 18.17 1.85
C THR A 10 -14.34 16.95 2.34
N TRP A 11 -14.82 15.73 2.07
CA TRP A 11 -14.12 14.50 2.44
C TRP A 11 -12.78 14.36 1.73
N HIS A 12 -12.71 14.68 0.43
CA HIS A 12 -11.45 14.64 -0.31
C HIS A 12 -10.43 15.67 0.21
N GLU A 13 -10.87 16.88 0.53
CA GLU A 13 -10.02 17.93 1.11
C GLU A 13 -9.47 17.51 2.48
N MET A 14 -10.33 16.98 3.36
CA MET A 14 -9.91 16.46 4.67
C MET A 14 -8.92 15.30 4.53
N ALA A 15 -9.20 14.34 3.65
CA ALA A 15 -8.30 13.23 3.39
C ALA A 15 -6.95 13.74 2.88
N PHE A 16 -6.95 14.62 1.87
CA PHE A 16 -5.71 15.19 1.34
C PHE A 16 -4.92 15.94 2.42
N TYR A 17 -5.58 16.75 3.25
CA TYR A 17 -4.95 17.44 4.37
C TYR A 17 -4.24 16.47 5.32
N HIS A 18 -4.92 15.41 5.76
CA HIS A 18 -4.33 14.45 6.69
C HIS A 18 -3.17 13.66 6.08
N TYR A 19 -3.33 13.14 4.87
CA TYR A 19 -2.27 12.42 4.15
C TYR A 19 -1.04 13.33 3.92
N SER A 20 -1.26 14.60 3.60
CA SER A 20 -0.17 15.57 3.38
C SER A 20 0.44 16.17 4.64
N ASN A 21 -0.18 16.06 5.84
CA ASN A 21 0.32 16.75 7.04
C ASN A 21 0.45 15.87 8.30
N THR A 22 -0.47 14.94 8.55
CA THR A 22 -0.61 14.32 9.89
C THR A 22 -0.31 12.83 9.95
N ILE A 23 -0.51 12.06 8.86
CA ILE A 23 -0.34 10.59 8.88
C ILE A 23 1.11 10.16 9.14
N LYS A 24 1.42 9.65 10.32
CA LYS A 24 2.78 9.23 10.71
C LYS A 24 3.06 7.77 10.33
N LEU A 25 4.34 7.42 10.24
CA LEU A 25 4.78 6.03 10.13
C LEU A 25 4.57 5.31 11.45
N LYS A 26 4.34 3.99 11.38
CA LYS A 26 4.44 3.11 12.54
C LYS A 26 5.91 3.01 12.98
N ASP A 27 6.14 2.81 14.26
CA ASP A 27 7.50 2.68 14.83
C ASP A 27 8.25 1.51 14.18
N GLY A 28 9.53 1.71 13.89
CA GLY A 28 10.40 0.67 13.29
C GLY A 28 10.29 0.53 11.77
N VAL A 29 9.36 1.22 11.09
CA VAL A 29 9.16 1.08 9.64
C VAL A 29 10.41 1.51 8.85
N VAL A 30 11.03 2.63 9.21
CA VAL A 30 12.19 3.14 8.48
C VAL A 30 13.37 2.19 8.64
N GLU A 31 13.65 1.75 9.87
CA GLU A 31 14.72 0.81 10.20
C GLU A 31 14.54 -0.51 9.46
N TYR A 32 13.30 -1.02 9.40
CA TYR A 32 13.00 -2.26 8.72
C TYR A 32 13.14 -2.14 7.19
N LEU A 33 12.61 -1.07 6.59
CA LEU A 33 12.78 -0.82 5.15
C LEU A 33 14.25 -0.65 4.76
N THR A 34 15.03 0.08 5.58
CA THR A 34 16.48 0.22 5.39
C THR A 34 17.18 -1.14 5.45
N LEU A 35 16.88 -1.98 6.45
CA LEU A 35 17.43 -3.32 6.57
C LEU A 35 17.13 -4.18 5.34
N LEU A 36 15.90 -4.12 4.82
CA LEU A 36 15.50 -4.86 3.63
C LEU A 36 16.30 -4.41 2.40
N LYS A 37 16.46 -3.10 2.17
CA LYS A 37 17.29 -2.59 1.05
C LYS A 37 18.75 -2.99 1.20
N GLN A 38 19.32 -2.92 2.40
CA GLN A 38 20.70 -3.37 2.66
C GLN A 38 20.91 -4.86 2.34
N LYS A 39 19.87 -5.68 2.52
CA LYS A 39 19.87 -7.10 2.16
C LYS A 39 19.53 -7.38 0.70
N GLY A 40 19.32 -6.36 -0.12
CA GLY A 40 18.93 -6.51 -1.53
C GLY A 40 17.51 -7.04 -1.73
N VAL A 41 16.64 -6.92 -0.72
CA VAL A 41 15.23 -7.33 -0.83
C VAL A 41 14.46 -6.26 -1.61
N LYS A 42 13.75 -6.67 -2.66
CA LYS A 42 12.83 -5.81 -3.40
C LYS A 42 11.59 -5.50 -2.57
N ILE A 43 11.15 -4.25 -2.58
CA ILE A 43 10.03 -3.78 -1.77
C ILE A 43 8.95 -3.23 -2.71
N ALA A 44 7.71 -3.70 -2.55
CA ALA A 44 6.57 -3.16 -3.27
C ALA A 44 5.48 -2.68 -2.33
N LEU A 45 4.69 -1.72 -2.81
CA LEU A 45 3.44 -1.29 -2.19
C LEU A 45 2.24 -1.77 -3.02
N ALA A 46 1.26 -2.39 -2.37
CA ALA A 46 -0.03 -2.73 -2.94
C ALA A 46 -1.14 -2.02 -2.15
N THR A 47 -1.82 -1.04 -2.76
CA THR A 47 -2.74 -0.14 -2.04
C THR A 47 -4.06 0.10 -2.76
N SER A 48 -5.11 0.38 -2.00
CA SER A 48 -6.39 0.87 -2.55
C SER A 48 -6.46 2.41 -2.58
N ASN A 49 -5.41 3.08 -2.12
CA ASN A 49 -5.35 4.52 -2.08
C ASN A 49 -5.09 5.10 -3.48
N SER A 50 -5.49 6.35 -3.70
CA SER A 50 -5.21 7.06 -4.93
C SER A 50 -3.75 7.50 -5.01
N ILE A 51 -3.23 7.66 -6.24
CA ILE A 51 -1.85 8.12 -6.48
C ILE A 51 -1.54 9.45 -5.76
N PRO A 52 -2.40 10.49 -5.82
CA PRO A 52 -2.09 11.76 -5.15
C PRO A 52 -1.90 11.62 -3.64
N LEU A 53 -2.78 10.85 -2.96
CA LEU A 53 -2.74 10.66 -1.51
C LEU A 53 -1.56 9.79 -1.09
N LEU A 54 -1.25 8.73 -1.84
CA LEU A 54 -0.11 7.87 -1.51
C LEU A 54 1.21 8.64 -1.71
N GLU A 55 1.37 9.36 -2.82
CA GLU A 55 2.65 10.01 -3.13
C GLU A 55 2.97 11.10 -2.13
N VAL A 56 2.00 11.97 -1.81
CA VAL A 56 2.23 13.07 -0.86
C VAL A 56 2.61 12.52 0.52
N THR A 57 1.98 11.43 0.95
CA THR A 57 2.24 10.83 2.26
C THR A 57 3.59 10.16 2.32
N LEU A 58 3.93 9.35 1.33
CA LEU A 58 5.20 8.63 1.29
C LEU A 58 6.39 9.59 1.09
N LYS A 59 6.25 10.64 0.29
CA LYS A 59 7.29 11.66 0.07
C LYS A 59 7.50 12.49 1.32
N ARG A 60 6.43 12.96 1.97
CA ARG A 60 6.51 13.73 3.23
C ARG A 60 7.14 12.94 4.37
N ASN A 61 6.83 11.64 4.46
CA ASN A 61 7.46 10.75 5.44
C ASN A 61 8.83 10.20 4.99
N ASN A 62 9.38 10.69 3.87
CA ASN A 62 10.67 10.30 3.32
C ASN A 62 10.86 8.78 3.15
N ILE A 63 9.82 8.07 2.69
CA ILE A 63 9.90 6.62 2.44
C ILE A 63 9.54 6.22 1.01
N TYR A 64 9.12 7.15 0.15
CA TYR A 64 8.78 6.87 -1.24
C TYR A 64 9.89 6.12 -1.99
N HIS A 65 11.15 6.48 -1.73
CA HIS A 65 12.33 5.93 -2.38
C HIS A 65 12.65 4.47 -2.01
N PHE A 66 12.02 3.91 -0.97
CA PHE A 66 12.22 2.50 -0.61
C PHE A 66 11.53 1.55 -1.59
N PHE A 67 10.41 1.96 -2.20
CA PHE A 67 9.57 1.11 -3.02
C PHE A 67 10.11 0.98 -4.45
N ASP A 68 10.44 -0.25 -4.84
CA ASP A 68 10.86 -0.61 -6.20
C ASP A 68 9.66 -0.70 -7.16
N SER A 69 8.45 -0.93 -6.62
CA SER A 69 7.20 -0.81 -7.37
C SER A 69 6.04 -0.38 -6.48
N ILE A 70 5.07 0.30 -7.09
CA ILE A 70 3.80 0.67 -6.47
C ILE A 70 2.69 0.14 -7.37
N THR A 71 1.70 -0.50 -6.78
CA THR A 71 0.51 -1.02 -7.45
C THR A 71 -0.75 -0.54 -6.75
N THR A 72 -1.70 -0.01 -7.50
CA THR A 72 -3.01 0.41 -6.96
C THR A 72 -4.12 -0.54 -7.40
N THR A 73 -5.24 -0.57 -6.66
CA THR A 73 -6.43 -1.33 -7.07
C THR A 73 -7.06 -0.81 -8.36
N GLU A 74 -6.82 0.46 -8.71
CA GLU A 74 -7.28 1.04 -9.99
C GLU A 74 -6.68 0.31 -11.20
N GLU A 75 -5.44 -0.19 -11.09
CA GLU A 75 -4.76 -0.92 -12.17
C GLU A 75 -5.36 -2.29 -12.44
N VAL A 76 -5.96 -2.93 -11.43
CA VAL A 76 -6.54 -4.28 -11.54
C VAL A 76 -8.07 -4.28 -11.57
N LYS A 77 -8.71 -3.15 -11.29
CA LYS A 77 -10.18 -2.99 -11.27
C LYS A 77 -10.89 -4.00 -10.35
N LYS A 78 -10.21 -4.46 -9.30
CA LYS A 78 -10.71 -5.40 -8.29
C LYS A 78 -10.22 -4.98 -6.91
N SER A 79 -11.00 -5.33 -5.89
CA SER A 79 -10.63 -5.14 -4.48
C SER A 79 -9.55 -6.13 -4.02
N LYS A 80 -8.96 -5.85 -2.85
CA LYS A 80 -7.87 -6.63 -2.26
C LYS A 80 -8.28 -8.02 -1.76
N ASP A 81 -9.57 -8.36 -1.74
CA ASP A 81 -10.03 -9.74 -1.53
C ASP A 81 -9.65 -10.66 -2.70
N ASN A 82 -9.34 -10.08 -3.86
CA ASN A 82 -8.83 -10.76 -5.03
C ASN A 82 -7.29 -10.77 -5.08
N PRO A 83 -6.65 -11.83 -5.59
CA PRO A 83 -5.19 -11.91 -5.68
C PRO A 83 -4.55 -10.94 -6.69
N ASP A 84 -5.31 -10.36 -7.62
CA ASP A 84 -4.77 -9.66 -8.79
C ASP A 84 -3.79 -8.53 -8.46
N ILE A 85 -4.06 -7.72 -7.42
CA ILE A 85 -3.15 -6.64 -7.03
C ILE A 85 -1.80 -7.17 -6.54
N TYR A 86 -1.81 -8.28 -5.80
CA TYR A 86 -0.60 -8.93 -5.29
C TYR A 86 0.17 -9.60 -6.42
N LEU A 87 -0.52 -10.30 -7.32
CA LEU A 87 0.08 -10.91 -8.52
C LEU A 87 0.71 -9.84 -9.43
N LEU A 88 0.03 -8.72 -9.65
CA LEU A 88 0.57 -7.60 -10.42
C LEU A 88 1.77 -6.97 -9.71
N SER A 89 1.73 -6.81 -8.39
CA SER A 89 2.85 -6.30 -7.60
C SER A 89 4.11 -7.18 -7.74
N ALA A 90 3.97 -8.51 -7.58
CA ALA A 90 5.05 -9.47 -7.79
C ALA A 90 5.58 -9.45 -9.23
N LYS A 91 4.67 -9.34 -10.22
CA LYS A 91 5.03 -9.20 -11.65
C LYS A 91 5.87 -7.94 -11.89
N LYS A 92 5.48 -6.78 -11.35
CA LYS A 92 6.24 -5.53 -11.47
C LYS A 92 7.62 -5.62 -10.82
N LEU A 93 7.74 -6.36 -9.72
CA LEU A 93 9.03 -6.66 -9.09
C LEU A 93 9.85 -7.70 -9.85
N ASN A 94 9.26 -8.41 -10.82
CA ASN A 94 9.85 -9.56 -11.49
C ASN A 94 10.31 -10.65 -10.48
N VAL A 95 9.40 -11.07 -9.61
CA VAL A 95 9.61 -12.13 -8.62
C VAL A 95 8.44 -13.12 -8.62
N ASP A 96 8.69 -14.34 -8.15
CA ASP A 96 7.65 -15.34 -7.94
C ASP A 96 6.81 -14.97 -6.71
N PRO A 97 5.46 -14.97 -6.79
CA PRO A 97 4.60 -14.74 -5.64
C PRO A 97 4.91 -15.59 -4.40
N ASN A 98 5.38 -16.84 -4.57
CA ASN A 98 5.74 -17.70 -3.43
C ASN A 98 6.99 -17.22 -2.67
N LYS A 99 7.77 -16.29 -3.25
CA LYS A 99 8.92 -15.62 -2.61
C LYS A 99 8.53 -14.27 -1.99
N CYS A 100 7.26 -13.88 -2.08
CA CYS A 100 6.77 -12.65 -1.49
C CYS A 100 6.29 -12.86 -0.05
N LEU A 101 6.60 -11.88 0.78
CA LEU A 101 6.07 -11.73 2.13
C LEU A 101 5.24 -10.44 2.17
N VAL A 102 3.97 -10.56 2.57
CA VAL A 102 2.99 -9.46 2.60
C VAL A 102 2.68 -9.09 4.05
N PHE A 103 2.70 -7.80 4.35
CA PHE A 103 2.20 -7.22 5.60
C PHE A 103 0.84 -6.59 5.34
N GLU A 104 -0.21 -7.04 6.02
CA GLU A 104 -1.59 -6.55 5.85
C GLU A 104 -2.32 -6.56 7.20
N ASP A 105 -3.23 -5.63 7.38
CA ASP A 105 -4.06 -5.43 8.58
C ASP A 105 -5.54 -5.75 8.34
N ILE A 106 -5.96 -5.83 7.08
CA ILE A 106 -7.35 -6.09 6.69
C ILE A 106 -7.54 -7.57 6.32
N VAL A 107 -8.53 -8.23 6.94
CA VAL A 107 -8.82 -9.67 6.72
C VAL A 107 -9.06 -10.02 5.25
N GLN A 108 -9.78 -9.16 4.53
CA GLN A 108 -10.03 -9.34 3.09
C GLN A 108 -8.73 -9.33 2.29
N ALA A 109 -7.83 -8.40 2.61
CA ALA A 109 -6.53 -8.27 1.96
C ALA A 109 -5.61 -9.46 2.26
N VAL A 110 -5.62 -9.96 3.49
CA VAL A 110 -4.94 -11.20 3.88
C VAL A 110 -5.44 -12.39 3.05
N LYS A 111 -6.74 -12.50 2.77
CA LYS A 111 -7.29 -13.56 1.91
C LYS A 111 -6.77 -13.44 0.48
N GLY A 112 -6.82 -12.24 -0.11
CA GLY A 112 -6.31 -12.01 -1.47
C GLY A 112 -4.82 -12.35 -1.61
N ALA A 113 -4.00 -11.93 -0.65
CA ALA A 113 -2.57 -12.25 -0.64
C ALA A 113 -2.29 -13.76 -0.50
N LYS A 114 -3.05 -14.47 0.33
CA LYS A 114 -2.96 -15.93 0.44
C LYS A 114 -3.40 -16.64 -0.84
N LEU A 115 -4.45 -16.16 -1.50
CA LEU A 115 -4.89 -16.68 -2.81
C LEU A 115 -3.81 -16.48 -3.90
N ALA A 116 -3.00 -15.43 -3.78
CA ALA A 116 -1.85 -15.19 -4.66
C ALA A 116 -0.66 -16.11 -4.35
N GLY A 117 -0.76 -17.02 -3.37
CA GLY A 117 0.32 -17.93 -2.98
C GLY A 117 1.42 -17.28 -2.15
N MET A 118 1.19 -16.07 -1.60
CA MET A 118 2.18 -15.33 -0.83
C MET A 118 2.13 -15.68 0.66
N LYS A 119 3.28 -15.55 1.35
CA LYS A 119 3.31 -15.61 2.81
C LYS A 119 2.77 -14.29 3.39
N VAL A 120 1.89 -14.37 4.37
CA VAL A 120 1.26 -13.16 4.96
C VAL A 120 1.58 -13.07 6.44
N PHE A 121 2.01 -11.89 6.88
CA PHE A 121 2.06 -11.46 8.27
C PHE A 121 0.92 -10.47 8.51
N ALA A 122 -0.10 -10.92 9.24
CA ALA A 122 -1.18 -10.04 9.64
C ALA A 122 -0.71 -9.10 10.75
N ILE A 123 -0.91 -7.81 10.57
CA ILE A 123 -0.60 -6.77 11.56
C ILE A 123 -1.90 -6.35 12.23
N TYR A 124 -1.94 -6.39 13.55
CA TYR A 124 -3.08 -5.86 14.29
C TYR A 124 -2.99 -4.32 14.30
N ASP A 125 -4.07 -3.66 13.89
CA ASP A 125 -4.24 -2.21 13.89
C ASP A 125 -5.59 -1.85 14.52
#